data_AF-K3YUD6-F1
#
_entry.id   AF-K3YUD6-F1
#
_cell.length_a   1.000
_cell.length_b   1.000
_cell.length_c   1.000
_cell.angle_alpha   90.00
_cell.angle_beta   90.00
_cell.angle_gamma   90.00
#
_symmetry.space_group_name_H-M   'P 1'
#
loop_
_entity.id
_entity.type
_entity.pdbx_description
1 polymer ?
#
loop_
_entity_poly.entity_id
_entity_poly.type
_entity_poly.pdbx_seq_one_letter_code
_entity_poly.pdbx_strand_id
1 'polypeptide(L)'
;MDAENLLRQHNMSLPFTFWSSVFTVMLQVAVKYSEETIRTDALSIMILILRTTDPKEERHRFGFTSVITRLHLLLQKENGLLVKKHSVRLLFLLLNCPVMLKLLCSGGKDGSEQMESEGCENDRLKLLRIGGKDGSEQMESEGCQNDGSQVISSVLVDLSECLSCGTTCSLEIELCRLVIVLLAYIASSGKLGYEVLLGPVSARGANFLELIMQVLASQMQFETQELLKERCLLMREALILLNRLASHANFSKPTLEVLTRSKLCATLTIDVANRLPHTQMANDLAELAQKFRSRVYAFLEEKPLTIEY
;
A
#
# COMPACT_ATOMS: atom_id res chain seq x y z
N MET A 1 6.06 39.84 16.15
CA MET A 1 5.29 39.34 17.31
C MET A 1 4.17 38.52 16.70
N ASP A 2 4.45 37.23 16.53
CA ASP A 2 3.76 36.38 15.56
C ASP A 2 2.40 35.89 16.04
N ALA A 3 1.41 35.93 15.15
CA ALA A 3 0.07 35.38 15.36
C ALA A 3 0.09 33.88 15.71
N GLU A 4 1.19 33.18 15.41
CA GLU A 4 1.44 31.79 15.79
C GLU A 4 1.60 31.60 17.32
N ASN A 5 2.10 32.61 18.03
CA ASN A 5 2.23 32.54 19.50
C ASN A 5 0.92 32.83 20.23
N LEU A 6 -0.04 33.53 19.60
CA LEU A 6 -1.35 33.80 20.19
C LEU A 6 -2.29 32.57 20.12
N LEU A 7 -2.14 31.71 19.12
CA LEU A 7 -2.90 30.45 19.03
C LEU A 7 -2.45 29.41 20.07
N ARG A 8 -1.20 29.50 20.57
CA ARG A 8 -0.72 28.66 21.69
C ARG A 8 -1.16 29.18 23.06
N GLN A 9 -1.61 30.44 23.18
CA GLN A 9 -1.97 31.06 24.46
C GLN A 9 -3.42 30.78 24.90
N HIS A 10 -4.30 30.29 24.01
CA HIS A 10 -5.61 29.75 24.37
C HIS A 10 -5.60 28.21 24.28
N ASN A 11 -4.83 27.58 25.18
CA ASN A 11 -4.84 26.13 25.39
C ASN A 11 -6.18 25.69 26.00
N MET A 12 -7.17 25.46 25.14
CA MET A 12 -8.28 24.54 25.42
C MET A 12 -8.00 23.22 24.70
N SER A 13 -6.84 22.60 24.97
CA SER A 13 -6.57 21.26 24.45
C SER A 13 -7.46 20.26 25.19
N LEU A 14 -8.46 19.72 24.51
CA LEU A 14 -9.27 18.65 25.07
C LEU A 14 -8.38 17.42 25.32
N PRO A 15 -8.64 16.65 26.40
CA PRO A 15 -7.82 15.49 26.74
C PRO A 15 -7.94 14.41 25.65
N PHE A 16 -6.89 13.61 25.48
CA PHE A 16 -6.89 12.50 24.51
C PHE A 16 -8.12 11.57 24.67
N THR A 17 -8.58 11.35 25.90
CA THR A 17 -9.77 10.51 26.17
C THR A 17 -11.03 11.04 25.50
N PHE A 18 -11.18 12.36 25.39
CA PHE A 18 -12.27 12.99 24.63
C PHE A 18 -12.13 12.66 23.15
N TRP A 19 -10.97 12.92 22.55
CA TRP A 19 -10.73 12.64 21.13
C TRP A 19 -10.84 11.16 20.77
N SER A 20 -10.37 10.27 21.65
CA SER A 20 -10.52 8.82 21.53
C SER A 20 -12.00 8.40 21.53
N SER A 21 -12.82 9.03 22.36
CA SER A 21 -14.26 8.74 22.42
C SER A 21 -14.95 9.22 21.13
N VAL A 22 -14.68 10.44 20.69
CA VAL A 22 -15.22 10.98 19.43
C VAL A 22 -14.79 10.13 18.24
N PHE A 23 -13.51 9.76 18.17
CA PHE A 23 -12.98 8.90 17.10
C PHE A 23 -13.71 7.56 17.04
N THR A 24 -13.97 6.94 18.19
CA THR A 24 -14.70 5.67 18.29
C THR A 24 -16.13 5.80 17.80
N VAL A 25 -16.84 6.85 18.21
CA VAL A 25 -18.22 7.10 17.75
C VAL A 25 -18.25 7.38 16.25
N MET A 26 -17.34 8.20 15.73
CA MET A 26 -17.27 8.49 14.29
C MET A 26 -16.94 7.23 13.47
N LEU A 27 -16.07 6.35 13.96
CA LEU A 27 -15.78 5.08 13.30
C LEU A 27 -17.04 4.20 13.21
N GLN A 28 -17.87 4.18 14.27
CA GLN A 28 -19.15 3.48 14.25
C GLN A 28 -20.13 4.11 13.25
N VAL A 29 -20.22 5.45 13.21
CA VAL A 29 -21.07 6.17 12.25
C VAL A 29 -20.66 5.85 10.81
N ALA A 30 -19.36 5.89 10.51
CA ALA A 30 -18.83 5.62 9.16
C ALA A 30 -19.19 4.23 8.65
N VAL A 31 -19.29 3.24 9.55
CA VAL A 31 -19.62 1.85 9.20
C VAL A 31 -21.12 1.55 9.25
N LYS A 32 -21.87 2.20 10.14
CA LYS A 32 -23.29 1.91 10.37
C LYS A 32 -24.21 2.51 9.30
N TYR A 33 -23.91 3.71 8.84
CA TYR A 33 -24.77 4.43 7.90
C TYR A 33 -24.50 4.01 6.45
N SER A 34 -25.53 4.08 5.62
CA SER A 34 -25.44 3.73 4.20
C SER A 34 -25.09 4.93 3.31
N GLU A 35 -25.48 6.12 3.76
CA GLU A 35 -25.39 7.39 3.07
C GLU A 35 -23.93 7.83 2.96
N GLU A 36 -23.42 7.95 1.73
CA GLU A 36 -22.02 8.27 1.48
C GLU A 36 -21.59 9.57 2.17
N THR A 37 -22.44 10.61 2.16
CA THR A 37 -22.14 11.91 2.79
C THR A 37 -21.90 11.79 4.29
N ILE A 38 -22.78 11.09 5.02
CA ILE A 38 -22.65 10.85 6.47
C ILE A 38 -21.35 10.11 6.77
N ARG A 39 -21.05 9.08 5.97
CA ARG A 39 -19.83 8.28 6.14
C ARG A 39 -18.58 9.10 5.87
N THR A 40 -18.58 9.94 4.83
CA THR A 40 -17.44 10.81 4.50
C THR A 40 -17.22 11.92 5.53
N ASP A 41 -18.28 12.47 6.12
CA ASP A 41 -18.18 13.48 7.18
C ASP A 41 -17.58 12.86 8.45
N ALA A 42 -18.05 11.68 8.84
CA ALA A 42 -17.48 10.94 9.96
C ALA A 42 -15.97 10.65 9.75
N LEU A 43 -15.59 10.18 8.57
CA LEU A 43 -14.18 9.94 8.24
C LEU A 43 -13.35 11.24 8.22
N SER A 44 -13.93 12.35 7.78
CA SER A 44 -13.26 13.66 7.78
C SER A 44 -13.00 14.15 9.20
N ILE A 45 -13.95 13.98 10.12
CA ILE A 45 -13.76 14.27 11.55
C ILE A 45 -12.63 13.42 12.13
N MET A 46 -12.60 12.12 11.81
CA MET A 46 -11.54 11.22 12.27
C MET A 46 -10.16 11.63 11.73
N ILE A 47 -10.07 12.02 10.46
CA ILE A 47 -8.84 12.54 9.84
C ILE A 47 -8.35 13.80 10.57
N LEU A 48 -9.25 14.71 10.94
CA LEU A 48 -8.91 15.91 11.71
C LEU A 48 -8.38 15.55 13.09
N ILE A 49 -9.02 14.61 13.79
CA ILE A 49 -8.56 14.10 15.09
C ILE A 49 -7.14 13.53 14.97
N LEU A 50 -6.87 12.69 13.96
CA LEU A 50 -5.54 12.12 13.80
C LEU A 50 -4.48 13.19 13.53
N ARG A 51 -4.80 14.25 12.77
CA ARG A 51 -3.90 15.37 12.52
C ARG A 51 -3.56 16.17 13.77
N THR A 52 -4.44 16.19 14.77
CA THR A 52 -4.21 16.88 16.04
C THR A 52 -3.54 16.00 17.11
N THR A 53 -3.48 14.67 16.91
CA THR A 53 -2.87 13.73 17.85
C THR A 53 -1.39 13.49 17.56
N ASP A 54 -0.60 13.27 18.60
CA ASP A 54 0.81 12.90 18.45
C ASP A 54 0.95 11.50 17.81
N PRO A 55 1.67 11.37 16.68
CA PRO A 55 1.83 10.09 15.99
C PRO A 55 2.54 9.01 16.80
N LYS A 56 3.45 9.37 17.71
CA LYS A 56 4.26 8.42 18.48
C LYS A 56 3.60 8.07 19.81
N GLU A 57 3.11 9.07 20.53
CA GLU A 57 2.64 8.92 21.90
C GLU A 57 1.14 8.56 22.01
N GLU A 58 0.31 9.08 21.11
CA GLU A 58 -1.14 8.98 21.28
C GLU A 58 -1.79 8.02 20.31
N ARG A 59 -1.35 8.01 19.05
CA ARG A 59 -2.09 7.39 17.95
C ARG A 59 -2.23 5.87 18.08
N HIS A 60 -1.27 5.19 18.70
CA HIS A 60 -1.37 3.75 18.97
C HIS A 60 -2.54 3.38 19.91
N ARG A 61 -3.00 4.34 20.74
CA ARG A 61 -4.05 4.15 21.76
C ARG A 61 -5.47 4.09 21.18
N PHE A 62 -5.67 4.42 19.89
CA PHE A 62 -6.96 4.25 19.22
C PHE A 62 -7.34 2.77 18.98
N GLY A 63 -6.40 1.84 19.16
CA GLY A 63 -6.64 0.39 19.04
C GLY A 63 -6.56 -0.11 17.59
N PHE A 64 -5.36 -0.56 17.19
CA PHE A 64 -5.05 -0.96 15.81
C PHE A 64 -6.03 -1.98 15.23
N THR A 65 -6.24 -3.13 15.90
CA THR A 65 -7.10 -4.22 15.40
C THR A 65 -8.54 -3.76 15.14
N SER A 66 -9.13 -3.02 16.07
CA SER A 66 -10.50 -2.49 15.94
C SER A 66 -10.61 -1.56 14.73
N VAL A 67 -9.67 -0.63 14.59
CA VAL A 67 -9.69 0.36 13.50
C VAL A 67 -9.45 -0.29 12.14
N ILE A 68 -8.49 -1.22 12.05
CA ILE A 68 -8.17 -1.94 10.81
C ILE A 68 -9.35 -2.83 10.36
N THR A 69 -10.05 -3.47 11.29
CA THR A 69 -11.27 -4.24 11.02
C THR A 69 -12.36 -3.38 10.41
N ARG A 70 -12.56 -2.16 10.93
CA ARG A 70 -13.55 -1.24 10.37
C ARG A 70 -13.10 -0.63 9.05
N LEU A 71 -11.80 -0.38 8.87
CA LEU A 71 -11.24 0.12 7.61
C LEU A 71 -11.43 -0.89 6.47
N HIS A 72 -11.28 -2.20 6.73
CA HIS A 72 -11.64 -3.24 5.76
C HIS A 72 -13.07 -3.01 5.22
N LEU A 73 -14.07 -2.91 6.11
CA LEU A 73 -15.48 -2.71 5.73
C LEU A 73 -15.72 -1.42 4.92
N LEU A 74 -14.90 -0.39 5.10
CA LEU A 74 -15.02 0.88 4.39
C LEU A 74 -14.29 0.89 3.04
N LEU A 75 -13.30 0.00 2.87
CA LEU A 75 -12.47 -0.10 1.66
C LEU A 75 -13.03 -1.09 0.64
N GLN A 76 -13.91 -2.00 1.05
CA GLN A 76 -14.57 -2.99 0.17
C GLN A 76 -15.11 -2.37 -1.12
N LYS A 77 -14.98 -3.08 -2.25
CA LYS A 77 -15.31 -2.61 -3.61
C LYS A 77 -16.69 -1.99 -3.79
N GLU A 78 -17.70 -2.40 -3.05
CA GLU A 78 -19.08 -1.90 -3.13
C GLU A 78 -19.23 -0.47 -2.61
N ASN A 79 -18.28 0.02 -1.81
CA ASN A 79 -18.36 1.36 -1.25
C ASN A 79 -18.00 2.43 -2.28
N GLY A 80 -18.63 3.60 -2.10
CA GLY A 80 -18.39 4.80 -2.91
C GLY A 80 -16.93 5.28 -2.85
N LEU A 81 -16.49 5.92 -3.92
CA LEU A 81 -15.09 6.34 -4.10
C LEU A 81 -14.66 7.35 -3.04
N LEU A 82 -15.56 8.21 -2.54
CA LEU A 82 -15.20 9.18 -1.50
C LEU A 82 -14.97 8.49 -0.16
N VAL A 83 -15.77 7.48 0.19
CA VAL A 83 -15.56 6.67 1.41
C VAL A 83 -14.20 5.99 1.36
N LYS A 84 -13.88 5.31 0.25
CA LYS A 84 -12.58 4.65 0.06
C LYS A 84 -11.42 5.64 0.15
N LYS A 85 -11.53 6.78 -0.54
CA LYS A 85 -10.51 7.84 -0.53
C LYS A 85 -10.22 8.36 0.88
N HIS A 86 -11.25 8.64 1.67
CA HIS A 86 -11.07 9.09 3.05
C HIS A 86 -10.52 7.96 3.94
N SER A 87 -10.92 6.72 3.70
CA SER A 87 -10.42 5.54 4.41
C SER A 87 -8.92 5.31 4.16
N VAL A 88 -8.45 5.44 2.91
CA VAL A 88 -7.02 5.37 2.57
C VAL A 88 -6.23 6.51 3.25
N ARG A 89 -6.78 7.73 3.28
CA ARG A 89 -6.16 8.87 3.98
C ARG A 89 -6.09 8.64 5.49
N LEU A 90 -7.15 8.09 6.08
CA LEU A 90 -7.20 7.73 7.50
C LEU A 90 -6.13 6.67 7.81
N LEU A 91 -6.06 5.61 6.99
CA LEU A 91 -5.06 4.56 7.12
C LEU A 91 -3.63 5.12 7.03
N PHE A 92 -3.36 5.99 6.06
CA PHE A 92 -2.07 6.67 5.94
C PHE A 92 -1.70 7.45 7.22
N LEU A 93 -2.65 8.19 7.79
CA LEU A 93 -2.41 8.93 9.02
C LEU A 93 -2.20 8.01 10.22
N LEU A 94 -2.94 6.91 10.33
CA LEU A 94 -2.72 5.91 11.38
C LEU A 94 -1.32 5.31 11.29
N LEU A 95 -0.87 4.95 10.08
CA LEU A 95 0.42 4.33 9.86
C LEU A 95 1.60 5.30 10.04
N ASN A 96 1.37 6.61 10.08
CA ASN A 96 2.38 7.55 10.57
C ASN A 96 2.75 7.33 12.06
N CYS A 97 2.05 6.44 12.76
CA CYS A 97 2.48 5.86 14.03
C CYS A 97 3.41 4.65 13.78
N PRO A 98 4.69 4.70 14.21
CA PRO A 98 5.64 3.60 13.97
C PRO A 98 5.17 2.25 14.53
N VAL A 99 4.45 2.24 15.65
CA VAL A 99 3.88 1.03 16.26
C VAL A 99 2.85 0.40 15.33
N MET A 100 1.90 1.20 14.83
CA MET A 100 0.86 0.73 13.90
C MET A 100 1.45 0.29 12.56
N LEU A 101 2.46 1.00 12.05
CA LEU A 101 3.18 0.60 10.84
C LEU A 101 3.87 -0.74 11.01
N LYS A 102 4.58 -0.95 12.13
CA LYS A 102 5.24 -2.22 12.44
C LYS A 102 4.21 -3.36 12.52
N LEU A 103 3.09 -3.14 13.20
CA LEU A 103 2.00 -4.12 13.31
C LEU A 103 1.41 -4.51 11.95
N LEU A 104 1.19 -3.53 11.06
CA LEU A 104 0.73 -3.80 9.70
C LEU A 104 1.75 -4.66 8.94
N CYS A 105 3.02 -4.23 8.94
CA CYS A 105 4.07 -4.89 8.17
C CYS A 105 4.47 -6.26 8.74
N SER A 106 4.31 -6.51 10.04
CA SER A 106 4.56 -7.82 10.66
C SER A 106 3.37 -8.78 10.58
N GLY A 107 2.26 -8.36 9.93
CA GLY A 107 1.05 -9.16 9.83
C GLY A 107 0.33 -9.35 11.16
N GLY A 108 0.44 -8.39 12.08
CA GLY A 108 -0.24 -8.38 13.37
C GLY A 108 0.49 -9.16 14.48
N LYS A 109 1.72 -9.60 14.23
CA LYS A 109 2.57 -10.23 15.25
C LYS A 109 3.29 -9.15 16.05
N ASP A 110 3.02 -9.09 17.35
CA ASP A 110 3.83 -8.32 18.30
C ASP A 110 5.23 -8.94 18.34
N GLY A 111 6.25 -8.13 18.07
CA GLY A 111 7.62 -8.61 17.86
C GLY A 111 8.31 -9.13 19.12
N SER A 112 7.89 -10.29 19.63
CA SER A 112 8.76 -11.12 20.43
C SER A 112 9.82 -11.75 19.51
N GLU A 113 11.06 -11.27 19.70
CA GLU A 113 12.33 -11.79 19.17
C GLU A 113 12.64 -11.50 17.70
N GLN A 114 13.33 -10.37 17.46
CA GLN A 114 14.44 -10.33 16.51
C GLN A 114 15.59 -9.54 17.16
N MET A 115 16.43 -10.25 17.93
CA MET A 115 17.82 -9.85 18.06
C MET A 115 18.49 -10.06 16.71
N GLU A 116 19.28 -9.08 16.30
CA GLU A 116 20.18 -9.16 15.17
C GLU A 116 21.09 -10.39 15.33
N SER A 117 21.04 -11.31 14.38
CA SER A 117 22.15 -12.22 14.13
C SER A 117 22.57 -12.03 12.69
N GLU A 118 23.75 -11.44 12.53
CA GLU A 118 24.55 -11.55 11.32
C GLU A 118 24.77 -13.03 10.97
N GLY A 119 24.81 -13.33 9.67
CA GLY A 119 25.48 -14.50 9.10
C GLY A 119 24.69 -15.81 8.97
N CYS A 120 24.12 -16.07 7.80
CA CYS A 120 24.56 -17.17 6.92
C CYS A 120 23.76 -17.22 5.61
N GLU A 121 24.51 -17.34 4.51
CA GLU A 121 24.02 -17.67 3.18
C GLU A 121 23.48 -19.11 3.10
N ASN A 122 22.61 -19.31 2.09
CA ASN A 122 22.14 -20.56 1.51
C ASN A 122 21.21 -21.45 2.35
N ASP A 123 19.93 -21.45 2.00
CA ASP A 123 19.46 -22.60 1.20
C ASP A 123 18.23 -22.30 0.35
N ARG A 124 18.26 -22.85 -0.87
CA ARG A 124 17.27 -22.67 -1.93
C ARG A 124 16.02 -23.52 -1.71
N LEU A 125 14.93 -23.06 -2.32
CA LEU A 125 13.78 -23.84 -2.82
C LEU A 125 13.60 -25.27 -2.27
N LYS A 126 12.54 -25.48 -1.48
CA LYS A 126 11.74 -26.71 -1.56
C LYS A 126 10.25 -26.38 -1.60
N LEU A 127 9.78 -26.17 -2.82
CA LEU A 127 8.43 -26.51 -3.24
C LEU A 127 8.39 -28.02 -3.55
N LEU A 128 7.21 -28.63 -3.36
CA LEU A 128 6.82 -30.02 -3.64
C LEU A 128 7.26 -31.10 -2.63
N ARG A 129 6.27 -31.72 -1.98
CA ARG A 129 6.03 -33.16 -2.14
C ARG A 129 4.54 -33.51 -2.18
N ILE A 130 4.18 -34.14 -3.29
CA ILE A 130 3.02 -35.01 -3.46
C ILE A 130 3.33 -36.36 -2.80
N GLY A 131 2.34 -36.94 -2.11
CA GLY A 131 2.13 -38.39 -2.02
C GLY A 131 2.72 -39.13 -0.82
N GLY A 132 1.83 -39.62 0.06
CA GLY A 132 2.12 -40.64 1.06
C GLY A 132 0.95 -40.85 2.03
N LYS A 133 0.01 -41.75 1.67
CA LYS A 133 -1.01 -42.32 2.56
C LYS A 133 -0.29 -43.18 3.61
N ASP A 134 -0.67 -43.06 4.88
CA ASP A 134 -1.09 -44.17 5.75
C ASP A 134 -1.65 -43.61 7.06
N GLY A 135 -2.72 -44.22 7.53
CA GLY A 135 -3.63 -43.65 8.52
C GLY A 135 -3.25 -43.90 9.96
N SER A 136 -3.63 -42.95 10.81
CA SER A 136 -4.13 -43.19 12.18
C SER A 136 -4.63 -41.86 12.76
N GLU A 137 -5.93 -41.85 13.04
CA GLU A 137 -6.62 -41.19 14.15
C GLU A 137 -6.53 -39.65 14.31
N GLN A 138 -7.73 -39.09 14.17
CA GLN A 138 -8.21 -37.78 14.57
C GLN A 138 -7.51 -37.17 15.79
N MET A 139 -6.94 -35.99 15.59
CA MET A 139 -7.06 -34.91 16.56
C MET A 139 -7.06 -33.59 15.77
N GLU A 140 -8.26 -33.08 15.51
CA GLU A 140 -8.47 -31.71 15.03
C GLU A 140 -7.95 -30.76 16.11
N SER A 141 -6.70 -30.33 15.97
CA SER A 141 -6.17 -29.17 16.67
C SER A 141 -6.62 -27.91 15.92
N GLU A 142 -7.93 -27.65 15.93
CA GLU A 142 -8.43 -26.28 15.77
C GLU A 142 -7.97 -25.47 16.98
N GLY A 143 -6.87 -24.75 16.81
CA GLY A 143 -6.20 -24.02 17.88
C GLY A 143 -5.60 -22.71 17.38
N CYS A 144 -6.49 -21.73 17.17
CA CYS A 144 -6.26 -20.29 17.33
C CYS A 144 -4.92 -19.71 16.86
N GLN A 145 -4.81 -19.38 15.57
CA GLN A 145 -3.86 -18.35 15.11
C GLN A 145 -4.52 -17.40 14.10
N ASN A 146 -4.52 -16.12 14.46
CA ASN A 146 -4.54 -14.94 13.58
C ASN A 146 -5.88 -14.32 13.12
N ASP A 147 -6.75 -13.89 14.03
CA ASP A 147 -7.78 -12.88 13.71
C ASP A 147 -7.12 -11.60 13.12
N GLY A 148 -6.07 -11.08 13.77
CA GLY A 148 -5.38 -9.87 13.32
C GLY A 148 -4.68 -9.97 11.95
N SER A 149 -4.06 -11.11 11.62
CA SER A 149 -3.36 -11.28 10.32
C SER A 149 -4.34 -11.39 9.16
N GLN A 150 -5.48 -12.06 9.38
CA GLN A 150 -6.54 -12.16 8.38
C GLN A 150 -7.10 -10.78 8.04
N VAL A 151 -7.41 -9.95 9.04
CA VAL A 151 -7.95 -8.60 8.80
C VAL A 151 -6.94 -7.71 8.06
N ILE A 152 -5.65 -7.75 8.41
CA ILE A 152 -4.62 -7.01 7.69
C ILE A 152 -4.58 -7.46 6.22
N SER A 153 -4.61 -8.77 5.97
CA SER A 153 -4.64 -9.31 4.62
C SER A 153 -5.86 -8.81 3.84
N SER A 154 -7.04 -8.76 4.46
CA SER A 154 -8.25 -8.23 3.83
C SER A 154 -8.10 -6.75 3.45
N VAL A 155 -7.53 -5.91 4.31
CA VAL A 155 -7.26 -4.50 3.98
C VAL A 155 -6.29 -4.37 2.79
N LEU A 156 -5.25 -5.21 2.73
CA LEU A 156 -4.33 -5.21 1.59
C LEU A 156 -5.03 -5.62 0.29
N VAL A 157 -5.94 -6.59 0.35
CA VAL A 157 -6.79 -6.97 -0.79
C VAL A 157 -7.67 -5.79 -1.21
N ASP A 158 -8.36 -5.10 -0.30
CA ASP A 158 -9.20 -3.95 -0.65
C ASP A 158 -8.39 -2.79 -1.26
N LEU A 159 -7.18 -2.54 -0.75
CA LEU A 159 -6.25 -1.57 -1.34
C LEU A 159 -5.85 -1.96 -2.77
N SER A 160 -5.71 -3.25 -3.05
CA SER A 160 -5.43 -3.77 -4.39
C SER A 160 -6.61 -3.56 -5.35
N GLU A 161 -7.85 -3.69 -4.85
CA GLU A 161 -9.06 -3.41 -5.62
C GLU A 161 -9.16 -1.92 -5.97
N CYS A 162 -8.71 -1.02 -5.06
CA CYS A 162 -8.63 0.41 -5.33
C CYS A 162 -7.66 0.75 -6.48
N LEU A 163 -6.61 -0.04 -6.72
CA LEU A 163 -5.70 0.11 -7.87
C LEU A 163 -6.25 -0.51 -9.15
N SER A 164 -7.11 -1.52 -9.03
CA SER A 164 -7.71 -2.23 -10.17
C SER A 164 -8.94 -1.52 -10.74
N CYS A 165 -9.28 -0.35 -10.20
CA CYS A 165 -10.39 0.48 -10.67
C CYS A 165 -10.09 1.03 -12.07
N GLY A 166 -11.11 1.25 -12.90
CA GLY A 166 -10.95 1.63 -14.30
C GLY A 166 -10.17 2.93 -14.55
N THR A 167 -9.94 3.75 -13.51
CA THR A 167 -9.17 5.02 -13.56
C THR A 167 -9.65 5.94 -14.68
N THR A 168 -10.96 5.98 -14.86
CA THR A 168 -11.64 6.66 -15.95
C THR A 168 -12.05 8.09 -15.58
N CYS A 169 -12.18 8.39 -14.29
CA CYS A 169 -12.50 9.72 -13.79
C CYS A 169 -11.45 10.27 -12.81
N SER A 170 -11.46 11.59 -12.58
CA SER A 170 -10.52 12.29 -11.70
C SER A 170 -10.41 11.67 -10.30
N LEU A 171 -11.56 11.30 -9.71
CA LEU A 171 -11.62 10.76 -8.36
C LEU A 171 -10.99 9.36 -8.25
N GLU A 172 -11.16 8.50 -9.26
CA GLU A 172 -10.51 7.18 -9.33
C GLU A 172 -8.99 7.31 -9.46
N ILE A 173 -8.52 8.24 -10.31
CA ILE A 173 -7.09 8.53 -10.47
C ILE A 173 -6.49 9.04 -9.16
N GLU A 174 -7.20 9.93 -8.45
CA GLU A 174 -6.73 10.43 -7.15
C GLU A 174 -6.71 9.33 -6.08
N LEU A 175 -7.72 8.46 -6.05
CA LEU A 175 -7.74 7.30 -5.15
C LEU A 175 -6.55 6.38 -5.41
N CYS A 176 -6.30 6.00 -6.66
CA CYS A 176 -5.14 5.18 -7.04
C CYS A 176 -3.84 5.83 -6.59
N ARG A 177 -3.69 7.14 -6.83
CA ARG A 177 -2.50 7.89 -6.41
C ARG A 177 -2.30 7.85 -4.90
N LEU A 178 -3.38 8.00 -4.11
CA LEU A 178 -3.31 7.92 -2.66
C LEU A 178 -2.89 6.54 -2.17
N VAL A 179 -3.37 5.46 -2.80
CA VAL A 179 -2.93 4.10 -2.48
C VAL A 179 -1.45 3.93 -2.80
N ILE A 180 -0.97 4.40 -3.96
CA ILE A 180 0.46 4.34 -4.31
C ILE A 180 1.34 5.11 -3.30
N VAL A 181 0.91 6.30 -2.89
CA VAL A 181 1.62 7.08 -1.86
C VAL A 181 1.66 6.32 -0.53
N LEU A 182 0.55 5.67 -0.15
CA LEU A 182 0.50 4.82 1.03
C LEU A 182 1.46 3.62 0.92
N LEU A 183 1.48 2.93 -0.22
CA LEU A 183 2.41 1.82 -0.46
C LEU A 183 3.86 2.28 -0.44
N ALA A 184 4.15 3.47 -0.96
CA ALA A 184 5.48 4.08 -0.85
C ALA A 184 5.85 4.38 0.60
N TYR A 185 4.90 4.79 1.44
CA TYR A 185 5.16 4.95 2.86
C TYR A 185 5.39 3.60 3.55
N ILE A 186 4.58 2.58 3.28
CA ILE A 186 4.75 1.21 3.81
C ILE A 186 6.13 0.66 3.47
N ALA A 187 6.55 0.75 2.21
CA ALA A 187 7.86 0.28 1.78
C ALA A 187 9.04 1.07 2.38
N SER A 188 8.80 2.26 2.96
CA SER A 188 9.85 2.99 3.68
C SER A 188 10.16 2.42 5.07
N SER A 189 9.33 1.50 5.58
CA SER A 189 9.56 0.79 6.85
C SER A 189 10.66 -0.29 6.78
N GLY A 190 11.29 -0.47 5.62
CA GLY A 190 12.36 -1.46 5.42
C GLY A 190 11.83 -2.81 4.93
N LYS A 191 12.49 -3.90 5.35
CA LYS A 191 12.26 -5.26 4.84
C LYS A 191 10.81 -5.72 4.93
N LEU A 192 10.18 -5.57 6.10
CA LEU A 192 8.80 -6.02 6.30
C LEU A 192 7.81 -5.28 5.38
N GLY A 193 7.95 -3.95 5.26
CA GLY A 193 7.12 -3.17 4.34
C GLY A 193 7.35 -3.53 2.88
N TYR A 194 8.59 -3.86 2.51
CA TYR A 194 8.89 -4.36 1.18
C TYR A 194 8.22 -5.72 0.89
N GLU A 195 8.24 -6.64 1.86
CA GLU A 195 7.56 -7.93 1.77
C GLU A 195 6.05 -7.78 1.59
N VAL A 196 5.43 -6.79 2.24
CA VAL A 196 4.01 -6.44 2.01
C VAL A 196 3.74 -6.09 0.54
N LEU A 197 4.65 -5.36 -0.11
CA LEU A 197 4.49 -4.99 -1.52
C LEU A 197 4.66 -6.16 -2.49
N LEU A 198 5.48 -7.16 -2.13
CA LEU A 198 5.72 -8.34 -2.94
C LEU A 198 4.72 -9.48 -2.71
N GLY A 199 4.02 -9.46 -1.57
CA GLY A 199 3.01 -10.45 -1.22
C GLY A 199 1.84 -10.46 -2.23
N PRO A 200 1.22 -11.63 -2.46
CA PRO A 200 0.03 -11.72 -3.30
C PRO A 200 -1.15 -11.02 -2.62
N VAL A 201 -1.84 -10.15 -3.37
CA VAL A 201 -3.01 -9.39 -2.86
C VAL A 201 -4.25 -9.57 -3.72
N SER A 202 -4.20 -10.46 -4.70
CA SER A 202 -5.35 -10.80 -5.55
C SER A 202 -5.50 -12.31 -5.66
N ALA A 203 -6.71 -12.78 -5.98
CA ALA A 203 -6.99 -14.19 -6.23
C ALA A 203 -6.13 -14.78 -7.38
N ARG A 204 -5.64 -13.93 -8.29
CA ARG A 204 -4.74 -14.32 -9.39
C ARG A 204 -3.26 -14.36 -8.97
N GLY A 205 -2.95 -14.10 -7.70
CA GLY A 205 -1.58 -14.08 -7.18
C GLY A 205 -0.77 -12.85 -7.57
N ALA A 206 -1.40 -11.80 -8.11
CA ALA A 206 -0.71 -10.54 -8.42
C ALA A 206 -0.37 -9.79 -7.14
N ASN A 207 0.82 -9.19 -7.11
CA ASN A 207 1.28 -8.29 -6.04
C ASN A 207 1.08 -6.81 -6.41
N PHE A 208 1.36 -5.90 -5.48
CA PHE A 208 1.17 -4.47 -5.70
C PHE A 208 2.04 -3.91 -6.83
N LEU A 209 3.26 -4.43 -7.06
CA LEU A 209 4.11 -3.95 -8.14
C LEU A 209 3.51 -4.29 -9.51
N GLU A 210 3.01 -5.52 -9.67
CA GLU A 210 2.31 -5.94 -10.89
C GLU A 210 1.06 -5.09 -11.15
N LEU A 211 0.29 -4.77 -10.11
CA LEU A 211 -0.88 -3.89 -10.22
C LEU A 211 -0.50 -2.44 -10.58
N ILE A 212 0.57 -1.90 -9.98
CA ILE A 212 1.07 -0.56 -10.34
C ILE A 212 1.51 -0.52 -11.80
N MET A 213 2.14 -1.57 -12.32
CA MET A 213 2.48 -1.66 -13.74
C MET A 213 1.24 -1.64 -14.63
N GLN A 214 0.18 -2.34 -14.25
CA GLN A 214 -1.11 -2.33 -14.98
C GLN A 214 -1.75 -0.95 -14.97
N VAL A 215 -1.72 -0.25 -13.83
CA VAL A 215 -2.19 1.14 -13.70
C VAL A 215 -1.40 2.07 -14.62
N LEU A 216 -0.07 1.98 -14.63
CA LEU A 216 0.77 2.79 -15.52
C LEU A 216 0.46 2.51 -17.00
N ALA A 217 0.31 1.23 -17.36
CA ALA A 217 -0.06 0.81 -18.71
C ALA A 217 -1.42 1.37 -19.14
N SER A 218 -2.43 1.34 -18.28
CA SER A 218 -3.76 1.86 -18.59
C SER A 218 -3.74 3.38 -18.76
N GLN A 219 -3.01 4.12 -17.93
CA GLN A 219 -2.94 5.59 -18.03
C GLN A 219 -2.33 6.08 -19.34
N MET A 220 -1.40 5.32 -19.92
CA MET A 220 -0.76 5.67 -21.19
C MET A 220 -1.64 5.46 -22.42
N GLN A 221 -2.78 4.76 -22.31
CA GLN A 221 -3.68 4.53 -23.44
C GLN A 221 -4.53 5.76 -23.78
N PHE A 222 -4.66 6.71 -22.85
CA PHE A 222 -5.47 7.89 -23.05
C PHE A 222 -4.67 9.00 -23.73
N GLU A 223 -5.03 9.29 -24.98
CA GLU A 223 -4.42 10.36 -25.79
C GLU A 223 -5.02 11.75 -25.50
N THR A 224 -6.09 11.83 -24.69
CA THR A 224 -6.80 13.07 -24.40
C THR A 224 -6.09 13.91 -23.35
N GLN A 225 -6.14 15.25 -23.50
CA GLN A 225 -5.66 16.20 -22.48
C GLN A 225 -6.53 16.22 -21.22
N GLU A 226 -7.72 15.62 -21.27
CA GLU A 226 -8.60 15.49 -20.12
C GLU A 226 -7.92 14.70 -19.01
N LEU A 227 -7.91 15.25 -17.78
CA LEU A 227 -7.23 14.66 -16.62
C LEU A 227 -5.71 14.50 -16.75
N LEU A 228 -5.07 15.15 -17.73
CA LEU A 228 -3.61 15.01 -17.96
C LEU A 228 -2.79 15.34 -16.71
N LYS A 229 -3.22 16.36 -15.95
CA LYS A 229 -2.57 16.74 -14.68
C LYS A 229 -2.65 15.62 -13.65
N GLU A 230 -3.83 15.06 -13.42
CA GLU A 230 -4.07 13.97 -12.47
C GLU A 230 -3.30 12.71 -12.87
N ARG A 231 -3.28 12.36 -14.16
CA ARG A 231 -2.50 11.26 -14.72
C ARG A 231 -1.00 11.45 -14.50
N CYS A 232 -0.48 12.65 -14.78
CA CYS A 232 0.93 12.97 -14.53
C CYS A 232 1.29 12.81 -13.05
N LEU A 233 0.43 13.26 -12.13
CA LEU A 233 0.65 13.09 -10.69
C LEU A 233 0.63 11.63 -10.27
N LEU A 234 -0.32 10.83 -10.79
CA LEU A 234 -0.38 9.39 -10.54
C LEU A 234 0.90 8.68 -11.01
N MET A 235 1.31 8.93 -12.25
CA MET A 235 2.51 8.33 -12.85
C MET A 235 3.78 8.75 -12.12
N ARG A 236 3.86 10.02 -11.68
CA ARG A 236 4.98 10.52 -10.86
C ARG A 236 5.12 9.73 -9.57
N GLU A 237 4.06 9.59 -8.78
CA GLU A 237 4.13 8.86 -7.51
C GLU A 237 4.46 7.37 -7.71
N ALA A 238 3.91 6.75 -8.76
CA ALA A 238 4.23 5.38 -9.14
C ALA A 238 5.72 5.21 -9.49
N LEU A 239 6.26 6.10 -10.33
CA LEU A 239 7.66 6.07 -10.73
C LEU A 239 8.61 6.39 -9.58
N ILE A 240 8.24 7.28 -8.64
CA ILE A 240 9.03 7.53 -7.42
C ILE A 240 9.16 6.23 -6.63
N LEU A 241 8.05 5.53 -6.39
CA LEU A 241 8.06 4.25 -5.67
C LEU A 241 8.92 3.21 -6.40
N LEU A 242 8.64 2.98 -7.69
CA LEU A 242 9.34 1.97 -8.49
C LEU A 242 10.85 2.25 -8.56
N ASN A 243 11.24 3.51 -8.81
CA ASN A 243 12.65 3.88 -8.85
C ASN A 243 13.33 3.68 -7.50
N ARG A 244 12.67 4.05 -6.40
CA ARG A 244 13.22 3.87 -5.04
C ARG A 244 13.46 2.40 -4.75
N LEU A 245 12.54 1.51 -5.12
CA LEU A 245 12.69 0.07 -4.94
C LEU A 245 13.77 -0.51 -5.85
N ALA A 246 13.76 -0.14 -7.14
CA ALA A 246 14.71 -0.60 -8.14
C ALA A 246 16.14 -0.04 -7.95
N SER A 247 16.34 0.98 -7.12
CA SER A 247 17.67 1.50 -6.76
C SER A 247 18.14 1.07 -5.38
N HIS A 248 17.32 0.36 -4.60
CA HIS A 248 17.67 0.00 -3.24
C HIS A 248 18.68 -1.16 -3.21
N ALA A 249 19.73 -1.07 -2.39
CA ALA A 249 20.81 -2.05 -2.34
C ALA A 249 20.30 -3.50 -2.20
N ASN A 250 19.33 -3.73 -1.30
CA ASN A 250 18.82 -5.07 -1.01
C ASN A 250 17.54 -5.43 -1.79
N PHE A 251 16.84 -4.46 -2.38
CA PHE A 251 15.51 -4.67 -2.96
C PHE A 251 15.47 -4.46 -4.47
N SER A 252 16.54 -3.92 -5.08
CA SER A 252 16.62 -3.70 -6.52
C SER A 252 16.39 -4.98 -7.32
N LYS A 253 17.20 -6.02 -7.07
CA LYS A 253 17.09 -7.30 -7.77
C LYS A 253 15.73 -7.98 -7.58
N PRO A 254 15.20 -8.18 -6.34
CA PRO A 254 13.88 -8.78 -6.17
C PRO A 254 12.75 -7.96 -6.82
N THR A 255 12.85 -6.63 -6.85
CA THR A 255 11.86 -5.74 -7.50
C THR A 255 11.84 -6.00 -9.00
N LEU A 256 13.01 -5.98 -9.63
CA LEU A 256 13.14 -6.17 -11.08
C LEU A 256 12.82 -7.62 -11.48
N GLU A 257 13.14 -8.61 -10.64
CA GLU A 257 12.72 -10.00 -10.83
C GLU A 257 11.21 -10.13 -10.84
N VAL A 258 10.49 -9.50 -9.89
CA VAL A 258 9.03 -9.52 -9.86
C VAL A 258 8.42 -8.87 -11.10
N LEU A 259 8.94 -7.69 -11.48
CA LEU A 259 8.47 -6.95 -12.67
C LEU A 259 8.73 -7.70 -13.99
N THR A 260 9.66 -8.66 -13.98
CA THR A 260 10.02 -9.47 -15.16
C THR A 260 9.70 -10.95 -15.00
N ARG A 261 8.97 -11.33 -13.94
CA ARG A 261 8.75 -12.73 -13.55
C ARG A 261 7.95 -13.53 -14.58
N SER A 262 6.98 -12.89 -15.20
CA SER A 262 6.12 -13.49 -16.22
C SER A 262 6.27 -12.75 -17.53
N LYS A 263 6.03 -13.45 -18.65
CA LYS A 263 6.03 -12.83 -19.98
C LYS A 263 5.12 -11.61 -20.04
N LEU A 264 3.91 -11.71 -19.47
CA LEU A 264 2.95 -10.62 -19.41
C LEU A 264 3.51 -9.41 -18.63
N CYS A 265 4.05 -9.63 -17.43
CA CYS A 265 4.59 -8.53 -16.62
C CYS A 265 5.83 -7.91 -17.28
N ALA A 266 6.73 -8.72 -17.82
CA ALA A 266 7.91 -8.23 -18.52
C ALA A 266 7.53 -7.37 -19.73
N THR A 267 6.56 -7.81 -20.53
CA THR A 267 6.04 -7.01 -21.67
C THR A 267 5.44 -5.69 -21.19
N LEU A 268 4.61 -5.71 -20.14
CA LEU A 268 4.04 -4.47 -19.57
C LEU A 268 5.13 -3.54 -19.03
N THR A 269 6.13 -4.07 -18.35
CA THR A 269 7.26 -3.29 -17.82
C THR A 269 8.09 -2.66 -18.92
N ILE A 270 8.36 -3.39 -20.00
CA ILE A 270 9.08 -2.86 -21.18
C ILE A 270 8.23 -1.79 -21.89
N ASP A 271 6.93 -2.03 -22.08
CA ASP A 271 6.02 -1.05 -22.72
C ASP A 271 5.99 0.27 -21.95
N VAL A 272 5.81 0.19 -20.63
CA VAL A 272 5.81 1.33 -19.71
C VAL A 272 7.15 2.04 -19.70
N ALA A 273 8.26 1.31 -19.62
CA ALA A 273 9.61 1.89 -19.66
C ALA A 273 9.90 2.62 -20.97
N ASN A 274 9.35 2.14 -22.10
CA ASN A 274 9.58 2.74 -23.40
C ASN A 274 8.67 3.94 -23.70
N ARG A 275 7.41 3.92 -23.25
CA ARG A 275 6.41 4.94 -23.59
C ARG A 275 6.44 6.15 -22.66
N LEU A 276 6.64 5.94 -21.36
CA LEU A 276 6.65 7.02 -20.35
C LEU A 276 7.65 8.16 -20.62
N PRO A 277 8.87 7.91 -21.15
CA PRO A 277 9.79 9.01 -21.46
C PRO A 277 9.33 9.92 -22.60
N HIS A 278 8.39 9.47 -23.43
CA HIS A 278 7.96 10.15 -24.66
C HIS A 278 6.59 10.82 -24.55
N THR A 279 5.87 10.61 -23.46
CA THR A 279 4.60 11.28 -23.18
C THR A 279 4.79 12.77 -22.92
N GLN A 280 3.86 13.62 -23.36
CA GLN A 280 3.84 15.06 -23.10
C GLN A 280 3.70 15.33 -21.59
N MET A 281 4.82 15.40 -20.89
CA MET A 281 4.90 15.43 -19.44
C MET A 281 5.85 16.52 -18.95
N ALA A 282 5.70 16.93 -17.69
CA ALA A 282 6.66 17.81 -17.04
C ALA A 282 8.06 17.17 -17.00
N ASN A 283 9.11 17.99 -17.11
CA ASN A 283 10.51 17.54 -17.20
C ASN A 283 10.90 16.55 -16.09
N ASP A 284 10.47 16.77 -14.85
CA ASP A 284 10.76 15.90 -13.71
C ASP A 284 10.23 14.46 -13.90
N LEU A 285 9.09 14.32 -14.58
CA LEU A 285 8.47 13.02 -14.81
C LEU A 285 9.22 12.25 -15.91
N ALA A 286 9.68 12.94 -16.95
CA ALA A 286 10.52 12.35 -17.99
C ALA A 286 11.84 11.82 -17.40
N GLU A 287 12.45 12.56 -16.45
CA GLU A 287 13.66 12.09 -15.77
C GLU A 287 13.42 10.82 -14.94
N LEU A 288 12.31 10.77 -14.18
CA LEU A 288 11.91 9.58 -13.44
C LEU A 288 11.65 8.38 -14.36
N ALA A 289 10.98 8.60 -15.49
CA ALA A 289 10.72 7.57 -16.49
C ALA A 289 12.02 7.04 -17.10
N GLN A 290 12.93 7.93 -17.47
CA GLN A 290 14.23 7.56 -18.03
C GLN A 290 15.08 6.76 -17.04
N LYS A 291 15.12 7.18 -15.76
CA LYS A 291 15.81 6.43 -14.69
C LYS A 291 15.23 5.03 -14.51
N PHE A 292 13.90 4.90 -14.56
CA PHE A 292 13.25 3.60 -14.44
C PHE A 292 13.60 2.72 -15.64
N ARG A 293 13.50 3.27 -16.86
CA ARG A 293 13.88 2.58 -18.10
C ARG A 293 15.31 2.06 -18.04
N SER A 294 16.28 2.90 -17.72
CA SER A 294 17.70 2.49 -17.66
C SER A 294 17.91 1.31 -16.70
N ARG A 295 17.21 1.28 -15.56
CA ARG A 295 17.32 0.16 -14.59
C ARG A 295 16.72 -1.13 -15.10
N VAL A 296 15.56 -1.06 -15.75
CA VAL A 296 14.93 -2.23 -16.37
C VAL A 296 15.84 -2.84 -17.42
N TYR A 297 16.40 -2.01 -18.31
CA TYR A 297 17.28 -2.49 -19.38
C TYR A 297 18.61 -3.04 -18.85
N ALA A 298 19.26 -2.36 -17.90
CA ALA A 298 20.48 -2.87 -17.27
C ALA A 298 20.27 -4.28 -16.67
N PHE A 299 19.14 -4.49 -16.00
CA PHE A 299 18.81 -5.79 -15.42
C PHE A 299 18.48 -6.87 -16.47
N LEU A 300 17.85 -6.49 -17.59
CA LEU A 300 17.59 -7.41 -18.69
C LEU A 300 18.86 -7.79 -19.45
N GLU A 301 19.84 -6.89 -19.56
CA GLU A 301 21.15 -7.17 -20.16
C GLU A 301 22.01 -8.07 -19.27
N GLU A 302 21.93 -7.91 -17.95
CA GLU A 302 22.60 -8.78 -16.96
C GLU A 302 22.02 -10.21 -16.89
N LYS A 303 20.77 -10.40 -17.34
CA LYS A 303 20.14 -11.71 -17.50
C LYS A 303 20.33 -12.18 -18.95
N PRO A 304 21.39 -12.92 -19.31
CA PRO A 304 21.38 -13.61 -20.59
C PRO A 304 20.12 -14.46 -20.65
N LEU A 305 19.31 -14.20 -21.67
CA LEU A 305 18.11 -14.93 -22.04
C LEU A 305 18.39 -16.43 -21.95
N THR A 306 18.03 -17.04 -20.82
CA THR A 306 17.74 -18.47 -20.73
C THR A 306 16.36 -18.64 -21.39
N ILE A 307 16.32 -18.44 -22.70
CA ILE A 307 15.25 -18.92 -23.54
C ILE A 307 15.49 -20.42 -23.64
N GLU A 308 14.84 -21.19 -22.77
CA GLU A 308 14.52 -22.56 -23.10
C GLU A 308 13.49 -22.51 -24.24
N TYR A 309 13.90 -23.03 -25.40
CA TYR A 309 13.06 -23.24 -26.59
C TYR A 309 12.04 -24.34 -26.35
#